data_AF-A0A5J4WI45-F1
#
_entry.id   AF-A0A5J4WI45-F1
#
_cell.length_a   1.000
_cell.length_b   1.000
_cell.length_c   1.000
_cell.angle_alpha   90.00
_cell.angle_beta   90.00
_cell.angle_gamma   90.00
#
_symmetry.space_group_name_H-M   'P 1'
#
loop_
_entity.id
_entity.type
_entity.pdbx_description
1 polymer ?
#
loop_
_entity_poly.entity_id
_entity_poly.type
_entity_poly.pdbx_seq_one_letter_code
_entity_poly.pdbx_strand_id
1 'polypeptide(L)'
;RSTSSGSLGGGAIYALVTGQNSKFIIEDGVIFEDCSSFQQGGEGGAIYSYSESNGQQVLNKIRIENCESKSGGGLFADIRNGGSLILNEQCEIINCSGSGGNGGGIYANINFTSQQCIFKINDAIIQYCKANLNSSLVYPTGYGGGLFICGSGNYDASTNYLDFHGLKIFNNSAGNKG
;
A
#
# COMPACT_ATOMS: atom_id res chain seq x y z
N ARG A 1 18.89 -7.42 -4.25
CA ARG A 1 19.08 -6.11 -4.96
C ARG A 1 18.44 -6.13 -6.35
N SER A 2 17.14 -5.83 -6.45
CA SER A 2 16.51 -5.45 -7.72
C SER A 2 16.25 -3.95 -7.72
N THR A 3 17.11 -3.18 -8.39
CA THR A 3 16.82 -1.79 -8.73
C THR A 3 16.11 -1.78 -10.08
N SER A 4 14.80 -2.04 -10.13
CA SER A 4 14.05 -1.83 -11.38
C SER A 4 13.57 -0.38 -11.43
N SER A 5 14.32 0.44 -12.16
CA SER A 5 13.91 1.79 -12.56
C SER A 5 12.93 1.72 -13.72
N GLY A 6 11.75 1.12 -13.51
CA GLY A 6 10.63 1.22 -14.44
C GLY A 6 9.99 2.61 -14.36
N SER A 7 9.45 3.11 -15.47
CA SER A 7 8.68 4.37 -15.52
C SER A 7 7.28 4.27 -14.89
N LEU A 8 6.95 3.12 -14.30
CA LEU A 8 5.68 2.79 -13.66
C LEU A 8 5.95 2.54 -12.17
N GLY A 9 4.96 2.69 -11.29
CA GLY A 9 5.10 2.43 -9.86
C GLY A 9 5.63 1.02 -9.54
N GLY A 10 5.94 0.72 -8.28
CA GLY A 10 6.38 -0.61 -7.87
C GLY A 10 7.81 -0.90 -8.26
N GLY A 11 8.77 -0.58 -7.38
CA GLY A 11 10.19 -0.82 -7.61
C GLY A 11 10.61 -2.30 -7.69
N ALA A 12 9.66 -3.23 -7.49
CA ALA A 12 9.80 -4.66 -7.77
C ALA A 12 8.59 -5.21 -8.55
N ILE A 13 7.36 -4.90 -8.13
CA ILE A 13 6.13 -5.43 -8.75
C ILE A 13 5.17 -4.30 -9.07
N TYR A 14 4.73 -4.24 -10.33
CA TYR A 14 3.59 -3.46 -10.77
C TYR A 14 2.45 -4.42 -11.16
N ALA A 15 1.47 -4.60 -10.28
CA ALA A 15 0.38 -5.57 -10.43
C ALA A 15 -0.94 -4.89 -10.82
N LEU A 16 -1.46 -5.22 -12.00
CA LEU A 16 -2.79 -4.84 -12.47
C LEU A 16 -3.70 -6.08 -12.47
N VAL A 17 -4.72 -6.08 -11.62
CA VAL A 17 -5.74 -7.16 -11.57
C VAL A 17 -7.10 -6.57 -11.92
N THR A 18 -7.39 -6.56 -13.22
CA THR A 18 -8.58 -5.89 -13.80
C THR A 18 -9.55 -6.86 -14.48
N GLY A 19 -9.16 -8.13 -14.65
CA GLY A 19 -10.03 -9.17 -15.16
C GLY A 19 -11.09 -9.57 -14.13
N GLN A 20 -12.31 -9.84 -14.61
CA GLN A 20 -13.41 -10.21 -13.73
C GLN A 20 -13.06 -11.45 -12.90
N ASN A 21 -13.18 -11.35 -11.57
CA ASN A 21 -12.83 -12.41 -10.61
C ASN A 21 -11.40 -12.96 -10.75
N SER A 22 -10.48 -12.19 -11.33
CA SER A 22 -9.07 -12.58 -11.46
C SER A 22 -8.35 -12.46 -10.11
N LYS A 23 -7.28 -13.25 -9.93
CA LYS A 23 -6.54 -13.28 -8.68
C LYS A 23 -5.03 -13.19 -8.92
N PHE A 24 -4.36 -12.37 -8.13
CA PHE A 24 -2.92 -12.32 -8.01
C PHE A 24 -2.54 -12.67 -6.57
N ILE A 25 -1.60 -13.60 -6.40
CA ILE A 25 -1.19 -14.11 -5.09
C ILE A 25 0.33 -14.05 -5.00
N ILE A 26 0.83 -13.54 -3.89
CA ILE A 26 2.22 -13.69 -3.47
C ILE A 26 2.20 -14.42 -2.13
N GLU A 27 2.95 -15.51 -2.03
CA GLU A 27 2.98 -16.40 -0.88
C GLU A 27 4.39 -16.93 -0.61
N ASP A 28 4.54 -17.80 0.39
CA ASP A 28 5.78 -18.53 0.69
C ASP A 28 7.00 -17.69 1.11
N GLY A 29 6.81 -16.59 1.84
CA GLY A 29 7.93 -15.92 2.50
C GLY A 29 8.70 -14.94 1.60
N VAL A 30 8.08 -14.43 0.53
CA VAL A 30 8.77 -13.52 -0.42
C VAL A 30 9.24 -12.24 0.27
N ILE A 31 10.49 -11.85 0.01
CA ILE A 31 11.13 -10.67 0.56
C ILE A 31 11.37 -9.64 -0.55
N PHE A 32 10.91 -8.42 -0.32
CA PHE A 32 11.20 -7.23 -1.10
C PHE A 32 12.09 -6.31 -0.26
N GLU A 33 13.36 -6.24 -0.61
CA GLU A 33 14.36 -5.45 0.11
C GLU A 33 14.98 -4.37 -0.78
N ASP A 34 15.23 -3.19 -0.23
CA ASP A 34 15.91 -2.07 -0.89
C ASP A 34 15.28 -1.67 -2.24
N CYS A 35 13.96 -1.87 -2.38
CA CYS A 35 13.20 -1.53 -3.59
C CYS A 35 12.84 -0.04 -3.59
N SER A 36 12.89 0.61 -4.74
CA SER A 36 12.49 2.01 -4.83
C SER A 36 11.83 2.43 -6.14
N SER A 37 10.95 3.43 -6.05
CA SER A 37 10.28 4.05 -7.21
C SER A 37 10.26 5.58 -7.09
N PHE A 38 11.14 6.24 -7.84
CA PHE A 38 11.38 7.71 -7.74
C PHE A 38 11.13 8.50 -9.04
N GLN A 39 10.85 7.84 -10.16
CA GLN A 39 10.54 8.57 -11.40
C GLN A 39 9.22 9.34 -11.27
N GLN A 40 8.95 10.33 -12.13
CA GLN A 40 7.80 11.23 -12.00
C GLN A 40 6.47 10.47 -11.81
N GLY A 41 5.95 10.47 -10.57
CA GLY A 41 4.72 9.73 -10.21
C GLY A 41 4.94 8.32 -9.66
N GLY A 42 6.18 7.91 -9.35
CA GLY A 42 6.52 6.63 -8.76
C GLY A 42 5.88 6.43 -7.38
N GLU A 43 5.01 5.42 -7.28
CA GLU A 43 4.26 5.03 -6.10
C GLU A 43 4.53 3.55 -5.81
N GLY A 44 4.57 3.15 -4.53
CA GLY A 44 4.90 1.78 -4.16
C GLY A 44 6.39 1.49 -4.32
N GLY A 45 7.18 1.58 -3.26
CA GLY A 45 8.63 1.36 -3.38
C GLY A 45 8.97 -0.08 -3.74
N ALA A 46 8.23 -1.06 -3.20
CA ALA A 46 8.29 -2.44 -3.65
C ALA A 46 7.13 -2.78 -4.60
N ILE A 47 5.90 -2.61 -4.12
CA ILE A 47 4.71 -3.08 -4.81
C ILE A 47 3.78 -1.91 -5.12
N TYR A 48 3.39 -1.82 -6.39
CA TYR A 48 2.23 -1.07 -6.83
C TYR A 48 1.11 -2.06 -7.15
N SER A 49 -0.02 -1.93 -6.47
CA SER A 49 -1.18 -2.80 -6.58
C SER A 49 -2.37 -2.02 -7.11
N TYR A 50 -2.90 -2.40 -8.26
CA TYR A 50 -4.18 -1.93 -8.77
C TYR A 50 -5.17 -3.09 -8.89
N SER A 51 -6.35 -2.94 -8.30
CA SER A 51 -7.41 -3.95 -8.37
C SER A 51 -8.76 -3.33 -8.74
N GLU A 52 -9.45 -3.96 -9.68
CA GLU A 52 -10.81 -3.59 -10.08
C GLU A 52 -11.62 -4.78 -10.60
N SER A 53 -12.91 -4.57 -10.88
CA SER A 53 -13.79 -5.58 -11.48
C SER A 53 -13.89 -6.87 -10.67
N ASN A 54 -13.95 -6.75 -9.34
CA ASN A 54 -13.86 -7.88 -8.39
C ASN A 54 -12.55 -8.68 -8.48
N GLY A 55 -11.51 -8.07 -9.04
CA GLY A 55 -10.15 -8.59 -9.03
C GLY A 55 -9.56 -8.58 -7.61
N GLN A 56 -8.84 -9.64 -7.26
CA GLN A 56 -8.31 -9.85 -5.92
C GLN A 56 -6.78 -9.95 -5.91
N GLN A 57 -6.15 -9.17 -5.05
CA GLN A 57 -4.74 -9.31 -4.70
C GLN A 57 -4.62 -9.85 -3.27
N VAL A 58 -3.83 -10.91 -3.10
CA VAL A 58 -3.56 -11.54 -1.80
C VAL A 58 -2.06 -11.60 -1.57
N LEU A 59 -1.61 -11.05 -0.45
CA LEU A 59 -0.22 -11.07 0.00
C LEU A 59 -0.18 -11.90 1.28
N ASN A 60 0.48 -13.04 1.23
CA ASN A 60 0.62 -13.97 2.36
C ASN A 60 2.10 -14.06 2.74
N LYS A 61 2.42 -13.81 4.01
CA LYS A 61 3.78 -14.01 4.53
C LYS A 61 4.86 -13.32 3.72
N ILE A 62 4.63 -12.06 3.36
CA ILE A 62 5.65 -11.26 2.67
C ILE A 62 6.40 -10.38 3.65
N ARG A 63 7.64 -10.02 3.30
CA ARG A 63 8.41 -8.98 3.99
C ARG A 63 8.78 -7.88 3.00
N ILE A 64 8.41 -6.64 3.29
CA ILE A 64 8.81 -5.44 2.56
C ILE A 64 9.70 -4.61 3.49
N GLU A 65 10.96 -4.42 3.11
CA GLU A 65 11.96 -3.81 3.96
C GLU A 65 12.83 -2.79 3.23
N ASN A 66 13.10 -1.66 3.90
CA ASN A 66 13.97 -0.59 3.38
C ASN A 66 13.53 -0.05 2.01
N CYS A 67 12.22 -0.04 1.76
CA CYS A 67 11.68 0.43 0.49
C CYS A 67 11.33 1.92 0.52
N GLU A 68 11.46 2.58 -0.62
CA GLU A 68 11.18 4.01 -0.71
C GLU A 68 10.43 4.38 -1.99
N SER A 69 9.45 5.27 -1.87
CA SER A 69 8.76 5.86 -3.02
C SER A 69 8.24 7.25 -2.66
N LYS A 70 7.48 7.90 -3.55
CA LYS A 70 6.77 9.13 -3.18
C LYS A 70 5.66 8.86 -2.17
N SER A 71 4.77 7.91 -2.48
CA SER A 71 3.63 7.49 -1.64
C SER A 71 3.58 5.97 -1.56
N GLY A 72 3.32 5.43 -0.38
CA GLY A 72 3.38 3.99 -0.15
C GLY A 72 4.82 3.52 -0.27
N GLY A 73 5.68 3.89 0.68
CA GLY A 73 7.12 3.58 0.61
C GLY A 73 7.40 2.10 0.42
N GLY A 74 6.60 1.21 1.01
CA GLY A 74 6.60 -0.21 0.72
C GLY A 74 5.57 -0.60 -0.35
N LEU A 75 4.31 -0.32 -0.07
CA LEU A 75 3.16 -0.74 -0.88
C LEU A 75 2.25 0.45 -1.19
N PHE A 76 1.92 0.62 -2.46
CA PHE A 76 0.83 1.48 -2.90
C PHE A 76 -0.32 0.62 -3.42
N ALA A 77 -1.53 0.91 -2.98
CA ALA A 77 -2.73 0.19 -3.35
C ALA A 77 -3.81 1.16 -3.88
N ASP A 78 -4.33 0.88 -5.08
CA ASP A 78 -5.50 1.53 -5.65
C ASP A 78 -6.58 0.47 -5.87
N ILE A 79 -7.68 0.59 -5.14
CA ILE A 79 -8.72 -0.44 -5.02
C ILE A 79 -10.05 0.18 -5.47
N ARG A 80 -10.59 -0.28 -6.58
CA ARG A 80 -11.77 0.32 -7.23
C ARG A 80 -12.78 -0.75 -7.65
N ASN A 81 -14.03 -0.38 -7.87
CA ASN A 81 -15.02 -1.21 -8.57
C ASN A 81 -15.06 -2.70 -8.09
N GLY A 82 -15.17 -2.92 -6.78
CA GLY A 82 -15.21 -4.27 -6.20
C GLY A 82 -13.84 -4.94 -6.01
N GLY A 83 -12.75 -4.26 -6.39
CA GLY A 83 -11.38 -4.73 -6.21
C GLY A 83 -11.05 -5.04 -4.75
N SER A 84 -10.04 -5.88 -4.56
CA SER A 84 -9.63 -6.35 -3.23
C SER A 84 -8.12 -6.39 -3.06
N LEU A 85 -7.66 -5.99 -1.88
CA LEU A 85 -6.32 -6.26 -1.37
C LEU A 85 -6.40 -6.89 0.02
N ILE A 86 -5.72 -8.02 0.22
CA ILE A 86 -5.74 -8.76 1.47
C ILE A 86 -4.30 -9.09 1.87
N LEU A 87 -3.89 -8.70 3.08
CA LEU A 87 -2.63 -9.08 3.69
C LEU A 87 -2.91 -10.12 4.79
N ASN A 88 -2.32 -11.30 4.68
CA ASN A 88 -2.45 -12.39 5.66
C ASN A 88 -1.10 -12.94 6.10
N GLU A 89 -1.15 -13.79 7.12
CA GLU A 89 -0.07 -14.69 7.52
C GLU A 89 1.25 -13.96 7.76
N GLN A 90 1.34 -13.17 8.82
CA GLN A 90 2.61 -12.56 9.25
C GLN A 90 3.27 -11.69 8.18
N CYS A 91 2.50 -10.83 7.51
CA CYS A 91 3.09 -9.84 6.61
C CYS A 91 3.89 -8.79 7.40
N GLU A 92 5.02 -8.35 6.87
CA GLU A 92 5.90 -7.39 7.54
C GLU A 92 6.24 -6.24 6.60
N ILE A 93 5.90 -5.01 6.99
CA ILE A 93 6.31 -3.79 6.28
C ILE A 93 7.19 -2.96 7.23
N ILE A 94 8.49 -2.90 6.94
CA ILE A 94 9.51 -2.47 7.88
C ILE A 94 10.38 -1.39 7.25
N ASN A 95 10.63 -0.31 8.00
CA ASN A 95 11.60 0.72 7.63
C ASN A 95 11.39 1.28 6.21
N CYS A 96 10.14 1.39 5.77
CA CYS A 96 9.79 1.94 4.47
C CYS A 96 9.54 3.44 4.57
N SER A 97 9.76 4.20 3.49
CA SER A 97 9.56 5.64 3.53
C SER A 97 8.88 6.25 2.29
N GLY A 98 7.99 7.20 2.56
CA GLY A 98 7.41 8.11 1.57
C GLY A 98 8.20 9.41 1.55
N SER A 99 8.89 9.70 0.45
CA SER A 99 9.83 10.83 0.33
C SER A 99 9.16 12.20 0.21
N GLY A 100 7.89 12.24 -0.20
CA GLY A 100 7.16 13.51 -0.34
C GLY A 100 5.67 13.36 -0.61
N GLY A 101 5.11 12.20 -0.28
CA GLY A 101 3.69 11.87 -0.37
C GLY A 101 3.15 11.42 0.99
N ASN A 102 2.21 10.49 0.98
CA ASN A 102 1.61 9.92 2.20
C ASN A 102 1.85 8.40 2.25
N GLY A 103 1.67 7.77 3.41
CA GLY A 103 1.86 6.33 3.56
C GLY A 103 3.33 5.95 3.51
N GLY A 104 4.02 5.99 4.64
CA GLY A 104 5.44 5.59 4.67
C GLY A 104 5.61 4.09 4.43
N GLY A 105 4.75 3.25 5.04
CA GLY A 105 4.68 1.82 4.75
C GLY A 105 3.71 1.53 3.61
N ILE A 106 2.43 1.75 3.88
CA ILE A 106 1.33 1.51 2.95
C ILE A 106 0.58 2.80 2.66
N TYR A 107 0.28 3.04 1.39
CA TYR A 107 -0.72 4.00 0.94
C TYR A 107 -1.85 3.23 0.26
N ALA A 108 -3.09 3.45 0.68
CA ALA A 108 -4.28 2.84 0.08
C ALA A 108 -5.29 3.91 -0.35
N ASN A 109 -5.61 3.96 -1.64
CA ASN A 109 -6.70 4.75 -2.20
C ASN A 109 -7.86 3.83 -2.58
N ILE A 110 -9.03 4.06 -2.00
CA ILE A 110 -10.17 3.14 -2.11
C ILE A 110 -11.39 3.88 -2.66
N ASN A 111 -11.97 3.37 -3.74
CA ASN A 111 -13.17 3.95 -4.35
C ASN A 111 -14.42 3.13 -4.02
N PHE A 112 -15.29 3.66 -3.16
CA PHE A 112 -16.56 3.04 -2.76
C PHE A 112 -17.78 3.51 -3.56
N THR A 113 -17.62 4.33 -4.62
CA THR A 113 -18.78 4.95 -5.29
C THR A 113 -19.61 3.97 -6.12
N SER A 114 -18.99 2.95 -6.72
CA SER A 114 -19.66 2.05 -7.68
C SER A 114 -19.97 0.68 -7.10
N GLN A 115 -19.01 0.08 -6.39
CA GLN A 115 -19.13 -1.24 -5.78
C GLN A 115 -18.27 -1.28 -4.51
N GLN A 116 -18.62 -2.18 -3.59
CA GLN A 116 -17.90 -2.27 -2.33
C GLN A 116 -16.54 -2.94 -2.52
N CYS A 117 -15.48 -2.22 -2.18
CA CYS A 117 -14.10 -2.67 -2.25
C CYS A 117 -13.66 -3.31 -0.93
N ILE A 118 -12.71 -4.25 -0.98
CA ILE A 118 -12.20 -4.95 0.20
C ILE A 118 -10.74 -4.55 0.43
N PHE A 119 -10.42 -4.08 1.64
CA PHE A 119 -9.05 -3.95 2.10
C PHE A 119 -8.92 -4.53 3.50
N LYS A 120 -8.24 -5.68 3.58
CA LYS A 120 -8.08 -6.41 4.85
C LYS A 120 -6.63 -6.63 5.22
N ILE A 121 -6.33 -6.44 6.49
CA ILE A 121 -5.05 -6.80 7.10
C ILE A 121 -5.36 -7.73 8.28
N ASN A 122 -5.29 -9.03 7.99
CA ASN A 122 -5.67 -10.09 8.94
C ASN A 122 -4.52 -10.49 9.86
N ASP A 123 -3.27 -10.32 9.42
CA ASP A 123 -2.08 -10.51 10.25
C ASP A 123 -0.89 -9.80 9.61
N ALA A 124 -0.56 -8.61 10.10
CA ALA A 124 0.62 -7.89 9.64
C ALA A 124 1.21 -6.97 10.71
N ILE A 125 2.49 -6.70 10.56
CA ILE A 125 3.22 -5.68 11.32
C ILE A 125 3.67 -4.57 10.37
N ILE A 126 3.40 -3.31 10.75
CA ILE A 126 3.96 -2.13 10.10
C ILE A 126 4.77 -1.34 11.12
N GLN A 127 6.08 -1.26 10.91
CA GLN A 127 6.99 -0.65 11.88
C GLN A 127 8.10 0.18 11.25
N TYR A 128 8.54 1.21 11.97
CA TYR A 128 9.65 2.09 11.58
C TYR A 128 9.46 2.80 10.24
N CYS A 129 8.24 2.84 9.72
CA CYS A 129 7.95 3.47 8.45
C CYS A 129 7.73 4.98 8.63
N LYS A 130 8.08 5.75 7.60
CA LYS A 130 8.10 7.22 7.66
C LYS A 130 7.43 7.88 6.47
N ALA A 131 6.48 8.79 6.72
CA ALA A 131 5.95 9.68 5.69
C ALA A 131 6.59 11.07 5.84
N ASN A 132 7.41 11.49 4.88
CA ASN A 132 8.08 12.80 4.93
C ASN A 132 7.16 13.90 4.36
N LEU A 133 7.11 15.04 5.05
CA LEU A 133 6.41 16.24 4.60
C LEU A 133 7.20 16.86 3.44
N ASN A 134 6.50 17.16 2.34
CA ASN A 134 7.01 18.02 1.29
C ASN A 134 6.27 19.36 1.34
N SER A 135 6.93 20.37 1.94
CA SER A 135 6.39 21.72 2.15
C SER A 135 6.30 22.55 0.86
N SER A 136 6.86 22.08 -0.25
CA SER A 136 6.77 22.75 -1.56
C SER A 136 5.49 22.40 -2.32
N LEU A 137 4.72 21.41 -1.88
CA LEU A 137 3.47 20.99 -2.51
C LEU A 137 2.26 21.67 -1.85
N VAL A 138 1.28 22.06 -2.67
CA VAL A 138 0.05 22.74 -2.21
C VAL A 138 -0.95 21.75 -1.60
N TYR A 139 -0.90 20.48 -2.01
CA TYR A 139 -1.75 19.43 -1.45
C TYR A 139 -1.11 18.79 -0.21
N PRO A 140 -1.91 18.19 0.70
CA PRO A 140 -1.41 17.62 1.95
C PRO A 140 -0.48 16.43 1.71
N THR A 141 0.72 16.48 2.30
CA THR A 141 1.72 15.40 2.29
C THR A 141 2.22 15.09 3.71
N GLY A 142 2.97 14.01 3.89
CA GLY A 142 3.55 13.64 5.18
C GLY A 142 2.55 13.04 6.17
N TYR A 143 1.46 12.42 5.71
CA TYR A 143 0.48 11.73 6.55
C TYR A 143 0.66 10.21 6.55
N GLY A 144 0.32 9.55 7.67
CA GLY A 144 0.27 8.09 7.79
C GLY A 144 1.64 7.43 7.64
N GLY A 145 2.48 7.51 8.68
CA GLY A 145 3.84 6.96 8.65
C GLY A 145 3.87 5.46 8.36
N GLY A 146 2.99 4.68 9.01
CA GLY A 146 2.83 3.26 8.73
C GLY A 146 1.81 3.00 7.62
N LEU A 147 0.60 3.53 7.80
CA LEU A 147 -0.54 3.32 6.91
C LEU A 147 -1.26 4.63 6.68
N PHE A 148 -1.53 4.94 5.41
CA PHE A 148 -2.40 6.03 5.01
C PHE A 148 -3.54 5.47 4.15
N ILE A 149 -4.78 5.75 4.55
CA ILE A 149 -5.98 5.35 3.80
C ILE A 149 -6.73 6.61 3.38
N CYS A 150 -7.01 6.72 2.09
CA CYS A 150 -7.90 7.73 1.52
C CYS A 150 -8.87 7.09 0.53
N GLY A 151 -9.82 7.86 0.03
CA GLY A 151 -10.79 7.34 -0.89
C GLY A 151 -11.92 8.29 -1.24
N SER A 152 -12.87 7.76 -1.98
CA SER A 152 -14.11 8.44 -2.36
C SER A 152 -15.32 7.53 -2.13
N GLY A 153 -16.51 8.13 -2.04
CA GLY A 153 -17.75 7.41 -1.74
C GLY A 153 -17.96 7.16 -0.24
N ASN A 154 -19.09 6.53 0.08
CA ASN A 154 -19.48 6.22 1.45
C ASN A 154 -19.15 4.76 1.76
N TYR A 155 -18.35 4.53 2.79
CA TYR A 155 -18.12 3.19 3.33
C TYR A 155 -19.29 2.79 4.25
N ASP A 156 -19.86 1.61 4.02
CA ASP A 156 -20.83 0.99 4.91
C ASP A 156 -20.11 0.13 5.95
N ALA A 157 -20.03 0.64 7.19
CA ALA A 157 -19.33 -0.02 8.28
C ALA A 157 -19.94 -1.37 8.70
N SER A 158 -21.18 -1.69 8.30
CA SER A 158 -21.79 -2.99 8.60
C SER A 158 -21.15 -4.15 7.83
N THR A 159 -20.40 -3.86 6.77
CA THR A 159 -19.87 -4.85 5.83
C THR A 159 -18.56 -5.49 6.26
N ASN A 160 -17.79 -4.84 7.15
CA ASN A 160 -16.44 -5.25 7.53
C ASN A 160 -15.50 -5.49 6.33
N TYR A 161 -15.67 -4.72 5.25
CA TYR A 161 -14.79 -4.79 4.08
C TYR A 161 -13.50 -3.98 4.24
N LEU A 162 -13.51 -2.99 5.12
CA LEU A 162 -12.29 -2.47 5.74
C LEU A 162 -12.13 -3.17 7.08
N ASP A 163 -11.09 -3.99 7.21
CA ASP A 163 -10.83 -4.75 8.43
C ASP A 163 -9.33 -4.84 8.70
N PHE A 164 -8.92 -4.34 9.86
CA PHE A 164 -7.51 -4.26 10.26
C PHE A 164 -7.29 -4.89 11.65
N HIS A 165 -8.16 -5.81 12.09
CA HIS A 165 -8.10 -6.37 13.44
C HIS A 165 -6.75 -7.04 13.76
N GLY A 166 -6.06 -7.58 12.76
CA GLY A 166 -4.76 -8.22 12.92
C GLY A 166 -3.56 -7.32 12.66
N LEU A 167 -3.78 -6.03 12.37
CA LEU A 167 -2.70 -5.07 12.14
C LEU A 167 -2.06 -4.64 13.46
N LYS A 168 -0.74 -4.76 13.54
CA LYS A 168 0.10 -4.16 14.59
C LYS A 168 0.91 -3.02 13.99
N ILE A 169 0.83 -1.83 14.58
CA ILE A 169 1.49 -0.62 14.07
C ILE A 169 2.31 0.05 15.18
N PHE A 170 3.61 0.24 14.99
CA PHE A 170 4.48 0.83 16.02
C PHE A 170 5.71 1.53 15.47
N ASN A 171 6.19 2.54 16.20
CA ASN A 171 7.40 3.30 15.88
C ASN A 171 7.42 3.90 14.47
N ASN A 172 6.25 4.18 13.90
CA ASN A 172 6.12 4.87 12.63
C ASN A 172 6.08 6.39 12.87
N SER A 173 6.52 7.18 11.90
CA SER A 173 6.53 8.64 12.00
C SER A 173 5.96 9.31 10.76
N ALA A 174 5.31 10.45 10.95
CA ALA A 174 4.72 11.23 9.87
C ALA A 174 5.13 12.69 10.06
N GLY A 175 5.48 13.38 8.98
CA GLY A 175 5.84 14.80 9.02
C GLY A 175 4.68 15.70 9.44
N ASN A 176 3.44 15.26 9.21
CA ASN A 176 2.21 15.89 9.69
C ASN A 176 1.54 15.00 10.75
N LYS A 177 0.47 14.27 10.39
CA LYS A 177 -0.26 13.39 11.32
C LYS A 177 -0.05 11.93 10.91
N GLY A 178 0.25 11.10 11.90
CA GLY A 178 0.46 9.67 11.77
C GLY A 178 -0.72 8.90 12.30
#